data_AF-A0A374UR67-F1
#
_entry.id   AF-A0A374UR67-F1
#
_cell.length_a   1.000
_cell.length_b   1.000
_cell.length_c   1.000
_cell.angle_alpha   90.00
_cell.angle_beta   90.00
_cell.angle_gamma   90.00
#
_symmetry.space_group_name_H-M   'P 1'
#
loop_
_entity.id
_entity.type
_entity.pdbx_description
1 polymer ?
#
loop_
_entity_poly.entity_id
_entity_poly.type
_entity_poly.pdbx_seq_one_letter_code
_entity_poly.pdbx_strand_id
1 'polypeptide(L)' 'MKAKYFRKIRSQVRWYRVSYRDHLLFDFREEKEVLAKSPENACVRYHRRTGAFTNGYIRQYPENISRFKVCIGRKVMYFG' A
#
# COMPACT_ATOMS: atom_id res chain seq x y z
N MET A 1 -7.10 -30.46 9.84
CA MET A 1 -6.92 -28.99 9.96
C MET A 1 -6.90 -28.29 8.59
N LYS A 2 -8.02 -28.17 7.85
CA LYS A 2 -7.92 -27.77 6.43
C LYS A 2 -8.87 -26.70 5.87
N ALA A 3 -9.89 -26.22 6.60
CA ALA A 3 -10.80 -25.18 6.06
C ALA A 3 -10.92 -23.90 6.91
N LYS A 4 -10.95 -24.02 8.26
CA LYS A 4 -11.06 -22.87 9.17
C LYS A 4 -9.87 -21.91 9.09
N TYR A 5 -8.65 -22.44 8.91
CA TYR A 5 -7.44 -21.62 8.78
C TYR A 5 -7.43 -20.76 7.50
N PHE A 6 -7.90 -21.29 6.37
CA PHE A 6 -7.96 -20.53 5.11
C PHE A 6 -8.99 -19.40 5.16
N ARG A 7 -10.13 -19.60 5.84
CA ARG A 7 -11.10 -18.51 6.09
C ARG A 7 -10.49 -17.39 6.93
N LYS A 8 -9.73 -17.75 7.98
CA LYS A 8 -9.07 -16.77 8.87
C LYS A 8 -7.98 -15.97 8.16
N ILE A 9 -7.25 -16.59 7.22
CA ILE A 9 -6.25 -15.93 6.38
C ILE A 9 -6.92 -14.98 5.37
N ARG A 10 -8.03 -15.41 4.73
CA ARG A 10 -8.79 -14.55 3.80
C ARG A 10 -9.48 -13.36 4.49
N SER A 11 -9.93 -13.49 5.73
CA SER A 11 -10.53 -12.37 6.48
C SER A 11 -9.52 -11.30 6.91
N GLN A 12 -8.22 -11.61 6.83
CA GLN A 12 -7.13 -10.69 7.22
C GLN A 12 -6.58 -9.88 6.05
N VAL A 13 -6.89 -10.22 4.81
CA VAL A 13 -6.44 -9.49 3.63
C VAL A 13 -7.58 -8.68 3.03
N ARG A 14 -7.30 -7.42 2.71
CA ARG A 14 -8.23 -6.47 2.09
C ARG A 14 -7.61 -5.91 0.82
N TRP A 15 -8.43 -5.49 -0.13
CA TRP A 15 -7.97 -4.74 -1.28
C TRP A 15 -7.68 -3.30 -0.88
N TYR A 16 -6.53 -2.79 -1.31
CA TYR A 16 -6.08 -1.43 -1.09
C TYR A 16 -5.78 -0.79 -2.45
N ARG A 17 -6.26 0.43 -2.68
CA ARG A 17 -5.84 1.22 -3.85
C ARG A 17 -4.57 1.95 -3.48
N VAL A 18 -3.47 1.63 -4.14
CA VAL A 18 -2.14 2.20 -3.88
C VAL A 18 -1.67 2.91 -5.12
N SER A 19 -1.21 4.14 -4.95
CA SER A 19 -0.54 4.96 -5.96
C SER A 19 0.81 5.42 -5.40
N TYR A 20 1.73 5.82 -6.26
CA TYR A 20 3.04 6.31 -5.86
C TYR A 20 3.40 7.60 -6.59
N ARG A 21 4.41 8.31 -6.14
CA ARG A 21 4.99 9.44 -6.88
C ARG A 21 6.50 9.32 -6.94
N ASP A 22 7.07 9.79 -8.05
CA ASP A 22 8.50 9.66 -8.33
C ASP A 22 9.35 10.57 -7.44
N HIS A 23 8.89 11.81 -7.24
CA HIS A 23 9.53 12.77 -6.34
C HIS A 23 8.51 13.46 -5.45
N LEU A 24 8.98 14.07 -4.37
CA LEU A 24 8.16 14.70 -3.33
C LEU A 24 7.24 15.82 -3.83
N LEU A 25 7.60 16.43 -4.97
CA LEU A 25 6.88 17.56 -5.57
C LEU A 25 5.90 17.13 -6.69
N PHE A 26 5.84 15.85 -7.04
CA PHE A 26 4.92 15.38 -8.08
C PHE A 26 3.64 14.79 -7.50
N ASP A 27 2.59 14.80 -8.30
CA ASP A 27 1.33 14.15 -7.96
C ASP A 27 1.49 12.63 -7.90
N PHE A 28 0.60 11.98 -7.14
CA PHE A 28 0.48 10.52 -7.13
C PHE A 28 0.00 10.02 -8.48
N ARG A 29 0.72 9.05 -9.03
CA ARG A 29 0.49 8.39 -10.31
C ARG A 29 0.32 6.88 -10.10
N GLU A 30 -0.13 6.23 -11.17
CA GLU A 30 -0.21 4.77 -11.28
C GLU A 30 -1.01 4.06 -10.17
N GLU A 31 -2.25 4.49 -9.92
CA GLU A 31 -3.09 3.82 -8.95
C GLU A 31 -3.41 2.36 -9.37
N LYS A 32 -3.16 1.40 -8.48
CA LYS A 32 -3.53 -0.02 -8.66
C LYS A 32 -4.16 -0.59 -7.41
N GLU A 33 -5.03 -1.56 -7.59
CA GLU A 33 -5.55 -2.37 -6.49
C GLU A 33 -4.56 -3.49 -6.11
N VAL A 34 -4.20 -3.52 -4.83
CA VAL A 34 -3.28 -4.49 -4.23
C VAL A 34 -3.95 -5.16 -3.06
N LEU A 35 -4.05 -6.49 -3.10
CA LEU A 35 -4.53 -7.28 -1.97
C LEU A 35 -3.43 -7.33 -0.90
N ALA A 36 -3.67 -6.85 0.30
CA ALA A 36 -2.66 -6.87 1.37
C ALA A 36 -3.29 -7.07 2.75
N LYS A 37 -2.46 -7.38 3.75
CA LYS A 37 -2.93 -7.52 5.15
C LYS A 37 -3.08 -6.18 5.86
N SER A 38 -2.33 -5.17 5.40
CA SER A 38 -2.30 -3.83 5.94
C SER A 38 -1.90 -2.83 4.85
N PRO A 39 -2.14 -1.53 5.05
CA PRO A 39 -1.72 -0.47 4.11
C PRO A 39 -0.21 -0.46 3.83
N GLU A 40 0.62 -0.72 4.85
CA GLU A 40 2.08 -0.79 4.71
C GLU A 40 2.48 -1.96 3.80
N ASN A 41 1.88 -3.12 4.04
CA ASN A 41 2.10 -4.29 3.19
C ASN A 41 1.61 -4.05 1.75
N ALA A 42 0.58 -3.23 1.55
CA ALA A 42 0.13 -2.85 0.22
C ALA A 42 1.20 -2.07 -0.53
N CYS A 43 1.88 -1.13 0.15
CA CYS A 43 3.01 -0.38 -0.41
C CYS A 43 4.19 -1.30 -0.74
N VAL A 44 4.58 -2.22 0.17
CA VAL A 44 5.66 -3.20 -0.10
C VAL A 44 5.33 -4.05 -1.33
N ARG A 45 4.09 -4.56 -1.41
CA ARG A 45 3.66 -5.40 -2.53
C ARG A 45 3.61 -4.61 -3.84
N TYR A 46 3.15 -3.37 -3.79
CA TYR A 46 3.12 -2.48 -4.94
C TYR A 46 4.55 -2.23 -5.46
N HIS A 47 5.48 -1.86 -4.58
CA HIS A 47 6.89 -1.68 -4.90
C HIS A 47 7.49 -2.92 -5.56
N ARG A 48 7.33 -4.10 -4.93
CA ARG A 48 7.89 -5.35 -5.48
C ARG A 48 7.41 -5.67 -6.89
N ARG A 49 6.21 -5.22 -7.26
CA ARG A 49 5.63 -5.46 -8.59
C ARG A 49 6.11 -4.46 -9.64
N THR A 50 6.34 -3.22 -9.26
CA THR A 50 6.61 -2.09 -10.18
C THR A 50 8.06 -1.63 -10.16
N GLY A 51 8.83 -2.03 -9.14
CA GLY A 51 10.13 -1.44 -8.82
C GLY A 51 10.03 -0.03 -8.20
N ALA A 52 8.83 0.47 -7.94
CA ALA A 52 8.60 1.85 -7.50
C ALA A 52 9.13 2.10 -6.09
N PHE A 53 10.32 2.70 -5.93
CA PHE A 53 10.96 3.15 -4.67
C PHE A 53 10.61 2.38 -3.38
N THR A 54 11.51 1.52 -2.88
CA THR A 54 11.65 1.33 -1.41
C THR A 54 13.10 1.02 -1.08
N ASN A 55 13.68 1.86 -0.23
CA ASN A 55 14.98 1.63 0.41
C ASN A 55 14.80 1.97 1.90
N GLY A 56 14.04 1.15 2.64
CA GLY A 56 13.78 1.40 4.07
C GLY A 56 12.49 0.80 4.64
N TYR A 57 12.18 1.22 5.86
CA TYR A 57 10.97 0.84 6.61
C TYR A 57 9.77 1.70 6.19
N ILE A 58 8.70 1.07 5.69
CA ILE A 58 7.46 1.77 5.36
C ILE A 58 6.81 2.27 6.65
N ARG A 59 6.64 3.60 6.75
CA ARG A 59 5.94 4.26 7.86
C ARG A 59 4.95 5.30 7.35
N GLN A 60 4.00 5.67 8.19
CA GLN A 60 3.05 6.73 7.86
C GLN A 60 3.75 8.08 7.94
N TYR A 61 3.56 8.90 6.92
CA TYR A 61 4.12 10.25 6.80
C TYR A 61 3.03 11.26 6.42
N PRO A 62 3.27 12.55 6.62
CA PRO A 62 2.47 13.60 5.99
C PRO A 62 2.54 13.52 4.46
N GLU A 63 1.49 14.01 3.80
CA GLU A 63 1.35 13.93 2.34
C GLU A 63 2.56 14.49 1.60
N ASN A 64 3.10 15.64 1.99
CA ASN A 64 4.20 16.35 1.32
C ASN A 64 5.54 15.59 1.28
N ILE A 65 5.76 14.62 2.16
CA ILE A 65 7.01 13.81 2.20
C ILE A 65 6.80 12.32 1.93
N SER A 66 5.55 11.89 1.74
CA SER A 66 5.23 10.50 1.42
C SER A 66 5.62 10.10 -0.01
N ARG A 67 5.80 8.81 -0.28
CA ARG A 67 6.04 8.27 -1.63
C ARG A 67 4.88 7.43 -2.14
N PHE A 68 4.08 6.89 -1.23
CA PHE A 68 2.88 6.11 -1.52
C PHE A 68 1.64 6.77 -0.94
N LYS A 69 0.55 6.70 -1.68
CA LYS A 69 -0.79 7.05 -1.25
C LYS A 69 -1.66 5.81 -1.29
N VAL A 70 -2.23 5.46 -0.15
CA VAL A 70 -3.12 4.30 0.02
C VAL A 70 -4.53 4.79 0.33
N CYS A 71 -5.48 4.46 -0.54
CA CYS A 71 -6.89 4.75 -0.36
C CYS A 71 -7.61 3.52 0.22
N ILE A 72 -8.34 3.74 1.33
CA ILE A 72 -9.14 2.75 2.05
C ILE A 72 -10.57 3.27 2.13
N GLY A 73 -11.38 2.97 1.12
CA GLY A 73 -12.69 3.59 0.97
C GLY A 73 -12.55 5.11 0.82
N ARG A 74 -13.11 5.88 1.77
CA ARG A 74 -12.99 7.36 1.79
C ARG A 74 -11.75 7.87 2.53
N LYS A 75 -11.04 7.01 3.25
CA LYS A 75 -9.84 7.41 4.02
C LYS A 75 -8.61 7.30 3.14
N VAL A 76 -7.76 8.32 3.18
CA VAL A 76 -6.45 8.33 2.50
C VAL A 76 -5.36 8.27 3.56
N MET A 77 -4.34 7.46 3.30
CA MET A 77 -3.14 7.35 4.13
C MET A 77 -1.90 7.50 3.25
N TYR A 78 -0.86 8.09 3.80
CA TYR A 78 0.35 8.44 3.09
C TYR A 78 1.54 7.73 3.75
N PHE A 79 2.38 7.10 2.94
CA PHE A 79 3.53 6.31 3.41
C PHE A 79 4.79 6.68 2.65
N GLY A 80 5.95 6.58 3.29
CA GLY A 80 7.26 6.92 2.76
C GLY A 80 8.29 5.89 3.14
#